data_AF-A0A5B0P0Z3-F1
#
_entry.id   AF-A0A5B0P0Z3-F1
#
_cell.length_a   1.000
_cell.length_b   1.000
_cell.length_c   1.000
_cell.angle_alpha   90.00
_cell.angle_beta   90.00
_cell.angle_gamma   90.00
#
_symmetry.space_group_name_H-M   'P 1'
#
loop_
_entity.id
_entity.type
_entity.pdbx_description
1 polymer ?
#
loop_
_entity_poly.entity_id
_entity_poly.type
_entity_poly.pdbx_seq_one_letter_code
_entity_poly.pdbx_strand_id
1 'polypeptide(L)'
;MQRFRMDFTDAMSAPVNQFCLKVARDIFLALIECNEYEGLHPEEKNPDVILEPLRGYAEDRLARSYRESKWPLEKRSKKAAKQTRNARRVNLKNQRIEMAMQFSLPGLVPIIQKACSDDETDEEVTQIRSPNSKTQVQKYCQVRQLPWRSKDLTTIFRWLDKKRGIQSNGNPKSRQGNLPRIRRRPIPPIDSIIPPAKGLPRGSFDQEWLDSQATFTVDALNILENSDVTIRKALRKANSE
;
A
#
# COMPACT_ATOMS: atom_id res chain seq x y z
N MET A 1 16.57 -35.91 14.05
CA MET A 1 16.06 -34.93 15.04
C MET A 1 14.69 -34.46 14.61
N GLN A 2 13.66 -34.73 15.43
CA GLN A 2 12.32 -34.19 15.23
C GLN A 2 12.38 -32.69 15.52
N ARG A 3 12.02 -31.84 14.55
CA ARG A 3 12.08 -30.37 14.74
C ARG A 3 10.98 -29.96 15.70
N PHE A 4 11.30 -29.13 16.70
CA PHE A 4 10.31 -28.51 17.57
C PHE A 4 9.49 -27.49 16.76
N ARG A 5 8.33 -27.92 16.27
CA ARG A 5 7.40 -27.11 15.49
C ARG A 5 5.99 -27.69 15.59
N MET A 6 5.00 -26.84 15.39
CA MET A 6 3.63 -27.29 15.15
C MET A 6 3.53 -28.10 13.86
N ASP A 7 2.66 -29.10 13.88
CA ASP A 7 2.22 -29.84 12.71
C ASP A 7 0.84 -29.34 12.26
N PHE A 8 0.85 -28.46 11.27
CA PHE A 8 -0.37 -27.91 10.68
C PHE A 8 -1.07 -28.86 9.68
N THR A 9 -0.63 -30.13 9.59
CA THR A 9 -1.42 -31.19 8.92
C THR A 9 -2.44 -31.82 9.86
N ASP A 10 -2.26 -31.68 11.17
CA ASP A 10 -3.15 -32.19 12.19
C ASP A 10 -3.95 -31.06 12.85
N ALA A 11 -4.96 -31.42 13.64
CA ALA A 11 -5.77 -30.49 14.39
C ALA A 11 -4.93 -29.73 15.44
N MET A 12 -5.35 -28.50 15.79
CA MET A 12 -4.68 -27.76 16.88
C MET A 12 -4.79 -28.46 18.25
N SER A 13 -5.79 -29.33 18.41
CA SER A 13 -5.96 -30.19 19.59
C SER A 13 -4.96 -31.36 19.66
N ALA A 14 -4.20 -31.63 18.59
CA ALA A 14 -3.22 -32.70 18.58
C ALA A 14 -2.14 -32.50 19.67
N PRO A 15 -1.63 -33.58 20.29
CA PRO A 15 -0.69 -33.47 21.42
C PRO A 15 0.54 -32.61 21.13
N VAL A 16 1.11 -32.71 19.93
CA VAL A 16 2.29 -31.93 19.51
C VAL A 16 1.95 -30.44 19.39
N ASN A 17 0.81 -30.10 18.80
CA ASN A 17 0.37 -28.71 18.63
C ASN A 17 0.01 -28.08 19.97
N GLN A 18 -0.68 -28.82 20.85
CA GLN A 18 -0.96 -28.39 22.22
C GLN A 18 0.32 -28.18 23.02
N PHE A 19 1.30 -29.08 22.89
CA PHE A 19 2.59 -28.92 23.54
C PHE A 19 3.31 -27.64 23.07
N CYS A 20 3.37 -27.39 21.76
CA CYS A 20 3.96 -26.15 21.24
C CYS A 20 3.23 -24.88 21.73
N LEU A 21 1.90 -24.89 21.81
CA LEU A 21 1.12 -23.76 22.35
C LEU A 21 1.39 -23.53 23.83
N LYS A 22 1.46 -24.60 24.64
CA LYS A 22 1.79 -24.50 26.06
C LYS A 22 3.18 -23.94 26.28
N VAL A 23 4.18 -24.44 25.55
CA VAL A 23 5.55 -23.91 25.60
C VAL A 23 5.58 -22.43 25.21
N ALA A 24 4.86 -22.02 24.15
CA ALA A 24 4.80 -20.61 23.76
C ALA A 24 4.16 -19.73 24.83
N ARG A 25 3.09 -20.21 25.48
CA ARG A 25 2.46 -19.53 26.63
C ARG A 25 3.43 -19.41 27.80
N ASP A 26 4.12 -20.49 28.16
CA ASP A 26 5.03 -20.50 29.31
C ASP A 26 6.23 -19.56 29.09
N ILE A 27 6.76 -19.50 27.87
CA ILE A 27 7.77 -18.50 27.47
C ILE A 27 7.20 -17.08 27.62
N PHE A 28 5.99 -16.83 27.13
CA PHE A 28 5.37 -15.51 27.23
C PHE A 28 5.12 -15.09 28.69
N LEU A 29 4.71 -16.02 29.55
CA LEU A 29 4.58 -15.79 31.00
C LEU A 29 5.93 -15.44 31.62
N ALA A 30 7.00 -16.17 31.28
CA ALA A 30 8.35 -15.84 31.75
C ALA A 30 8.79 -14.43 31.32
N LEU A 31 8.44 -13.99 30.10
CA LEU A 31 8.72 -12.61 29.65
C LEU A 31 7.97 -11.56 30.49
N ILE A 32 6.73 -11.86 30.91
CA ILE A 32 5.96 -10.98 31.81
C ILE A 32 6.63 -10.95 33.20
N GLU A 33 7.02 -12.10 33.75
CA GLU A 33 7.67 -12.20 35.06
C GLU A 33 9.02 -11.48 35.11
N CYS A 34 9.77 -11.51 34.01
CA CYS A 34 11.03 -10.78 33.86
C CYS A 34 10.85 -9.27 33.57
N ASN A 35 9.61 -8.76 33.50
CA ASN A 35 9.29 -7.39 33.09
C ASN A 35 9.81 -7.01 31.68
N GLU A 36 9.98 -7.99 30.78
CA GLU A 36 10.34 -7.71 29.38
C GLU A 36 9.10 -7.41 28.52
N TYR A 37 7.90 -7.71 29.04
CA TYR A 37 6.63 -7.40 28.40
C TYR A 37 5.71 -6.62 29.36
N GLU A 38 5.64 -5.31 29.15
CA GLU A 38 4.79 -4.40 29.92
C GLU A 38 3.46 -4.11 29.17
N GLY A 39 2.41 -3.76 29.91
CA GLY A 39 1.16 -3.26 29.31
C GLY A 39 -0.04 -4.22 29.30
N LEU A 40 0.07 -5.40 29.93
CA LEU A 40 -1.10 -6.26 30.18
C LEU A 40 -1.84 -5.84 31.44
N HIS A 41 -3.17 -5.79 31.34
CA HIS A 41 -4.02 -5.68 32.52
C HIS A 41 -3.88 -6.93 33.41
N PRO A 42 -4.07 -6.83 34.74
CA PRO A 42 -3.91 -7.97 35.65
C PRO A 42 -4.73 -9.21 35.25
N GLU A 43 -5.91 -9.01 34.67
CA GLU A 43 -6.81 -10.07 34.21
C GLU A 43 -6.27 -10.81 32.97
N GLU A 44 -5.49 -10.13 32.13
CA GLU A 44 -4.89 -10.67 30.91
C GLU A 44 -3.60 -11.46 31.18
N LYS A 45 -3.08 -11.43 32.42
CA LYS A 45 -1.91 -12.21 32.84
C LYS A 45 -2.25 -13.67 33.12
N ASN A 46 -3.54 -14.03 33.10
CA ASN A 46 -3.96 -15.41 33.33
C ASN A 46 -3.45 -16.33 32.19
N PRO A 47 -2.76 -17.44 32.50
CA PRO A 47 -2.26 -18.40 31.51
C PRO A 47 -3.29 -18.86 30.47
N ASP A 48 -4.55 -19.07 30.89
CA ASP A 48 -5.61 -19.55 29.99
C ASP A 48 -6.11 -18.44 29.06
N VAL A 49 -6.14 -17.20 29.55
CA VAL A 49 -6.48 -16.00 28.76
C VAL A 49 -5.41 -15.71 27.72
N ILE A 50 -4.13 -15.98 28.01
CA ILE A 50 -3.01 -15.83 27.06
C ILE A 50 -3.03 -16.93 25.99
N LEU A 51 -3.42 -18.15 26.37
CA LEU A 51 -3.37 -19.31 25.48
C LEU A 51 -4.35 -19.18 24.30
N GLU A 52 -5.50 -18.52 24.51
CA GLU A 52 -6.56 -18.37 23.51
C GLU A 52 -6.13 -17.46 22.33
N PRO A 53 -5.58 -16.25 22.54
CA PRO A 53 -4.97 -15.43 21.49
C PRO A 53 -3.80 -16.11 20.78
N LEU A 54 -2.95 -16.86 21.51
CA LEU A 54 -1.85 -17.62 20.90
C LEU A 54 -2.38 -18.71 19.96
N ARG A 55 -3.45 -19.41 20.36
CA ARG A 55 -4.14 -20.39 19.51
C ARG A 55 -4.75 -19.71 18.28
N GLY A 56 -5.50 -18.62 18.47
CA GLY A 56 -6.09 -17.86 17.37
C GLY A 56 -5.05 -17.39 16.36
N TYR A 57 -3.92 -16.85 16.85
CA TYR A 57 -2.80 -16.48 16.00
C TYR A 57 -2.22 -17.66 15.21
N ALA A 58 -2.02 -18.81 15.86
CA ALA A 58 -1.52 -20.01 15.20
C ALA A 58 -2.47 -20.50 14.09
N GLU A 59 -3.78 -20.51 14.34
CA GLU A 59 -4.80 -20.94 13.37
C GLU A 59 -4.92 -19.97 12.18
N ASP A 60 -4.98 -18.67 12.47
CA ASP A 60 -5.23 -17.66 11.45
C ASP A 60 -4.00 -17.28 10.65
N ARG A 61 -2.83 -17.21 11.30
CA ARG A 61 -1.61 -16.70 10.67
C ARG A 61 -0.69 -17.83 10.27
N LEU A 62 -0.31 -18.71 11.20
CA LEU A 62 0.69 -19.73 10.96
C LEU A 62 0.15 -20.86 10.07
N ALA A 63 -1.02 -21.42 10.39
CA ALA A 63 -1.62 -22.47 9.58
C ALA A 63 -2.01 -21.94 8.18
N ARG A 64 -2.45 -20.67 8.07
CA ARG A 64 -2.67 -20.02 6.77
C ARG A 64 -1.37 -19.92 5.97
N SER A 65 -0.29 -19.44 6.57
CA SER A 65 1.04 -19.37 5.95
C SER A 65 1.51 -20.74 5.47
N TYR A 66 1.32 -21.78 6.30
CA TYR A 66 1.62 -23.16 5.93
C TYR A 66 0.81 -23.64 4.71
N ARG A 67 -0.51 -23.43 4.70
CA ARG A 67 -1.37 -23.77 3.55
C ARG A 67 -0.94 -23.04 2.28
N GLU A 68 -0.57 -21.76 2.41
CA GLU A 68 -0.09 -20.94 1.29
C GLU A 68 1.29 -21.38 0.78
N SER A 69 2.17 -21.89 1.64
CA SER A 69 3.47 -22.42 1.23
C SER A 69 3.35 -23.62 0.30
N LYS A 70 2.25 -24.38 0.42
CA LYS A 70 1.92 -25.53 -0.45
C LYS A 70 1.28 -25.14 -1.78
N TRP A 71 0.94 -23.86 -1.99
CA TRP A 71 0.35 -23.45 -3.26
C TRP A 71 1.33 -23.63 -4.44
N PRO A 72 0.82 -23.82 -5.67
CA PRO A 72 1.62 -23.78 -6.87
C PRO A 72 2.46 -22.49 -6.94
N LEU A 73 3.67 -22.57 -7.49
CA LEU A 73 4.59 -21.44 -7.58
C LEU A 73 3.94 -20.24 -8.28
N GLU A 74 3.18 -20.49 -9.35
CA GLU A 74 2.44 -19.46 -10.08
C GLU A 74 1.46 -18.70 -9.19
N LYS A 75 0.68 -19.40 -8.36
CA LYS A 75 -0.28 -18.79 -7.43
C LYS A 75 0.43 -17.97 -6.35
N ARG A 76 1.55 -18.47 -5.81
CA ARG A 76 2.39 -17.72 -4.86
C ARG A 76 2.96 -16.45 -5.48
N SER A 77 3.49 -16.55 -6.69
CA SER A 77 4.02 -15.42 -7.46
C SER A 77 2.95 -14.36 -7.70
N LYS A 78 1.76 -14.75 -8.19
CA LYS A 78 0.61 -13.84 -8.39
C LYS A 78 0.20 -13.13 -7.10
N LYS A 79 0.16 -13.84 -5.96
CA LYS A 79 -0.14 -13.23 -4.65
C LYS A 79 0.96 -12.24 -4.22
N ALA A 80 2.23 -12.62 -4.32
CA ALA A 80 3.35 -11.76 -3.96
C ALA A 80 3.39 -10.49 -4.82
N ALA A 81 3.14 -10.62 -6.13
CA ALA A 81 2.98 -9.49 -7.05
C ALA A 81 1.84 -8.57 -6.59
N LYS A 82 0.64 -9.13 -6.32
CA LYS A 82 -0.51 -8.35 -5.81
C LYS A 82 -0.24 -7.66 -4.47
N GLN A 83 0.47 -8.30 -3.54
CA GLN A 83 0.84 -7.67 -2.27
C GLN A 83 1.80 -6.52 -2.48
N THR A 84 2.81 -6.73 -3.33
CA THR A 84 3.78 -5.71 -3.71
C THR A 84 3.10 -4.52 -4.41
N ARG A 85 2.11 -4.77 -5.29
CA ARG A 85 1.22 -3.76 -5.89
C ARG A 85 0.61 -2.87 -4.81
N ASN A 86 -0.08 -3.52 -3.88
CA ASN A 86 -0.88 -2.85 -2.87
C ASN A 86 0.01 -2.02 -1.95
N ALA A 87 1.14 -2.58 -1.51
CA ALA A 87 2.12 -1.87 -0.69
C ALA A 87 2.65 -0.61 -1.40
N ARG A 88 3.00 -0.71 -2.68
CA ARG A 88 3.44 0.46 -3.47
C ARG A 88 2.35 1.52 -3.58
N ARG A 89 1.11 1.12 -3.85
CA ARG A 89 -0.03 2.04 -3.95
C ARG A 89 -0.26 2.77 -2.62
N VAL A 90 -0.21 2.05 -1.50
CA VAL A 90 -0.33 2.62 -0.15
C VAL A 90 0.83 3.60 0.10
N ASN A 91 2.06 3.22 -0.21
CA ASN A 91 3.22 4.09 -0.05
C ASN A 91 3.12 5.37 -0.88
N LEU A 92 2.67 5.28 -2.14
CA LEU A 92 2.46 6.47 -2.99
C LEU A 92 1.40 7.41 -2.40
N LYS A 93 0.28 6.86 -1.90
CA LYS A 93 -0.75 7.65 -1.22
C LYS A 93 -0.16 8.36 0.00
N ASN A 94 0.56 7.63 0.85
CA ASN A 94 1.16 8.18 2.05
C ASN A 94 2.18 9.27 1.74
N GLN A 95 3.04 9.08 0.73
CA GLN A 95 3.99 10.09 0.27
C GLN A 95 3.29 11.37 -0.21
N ARG A 96 2.22 11.23 -1.01
CA ARG A 96 1.44 12.39 -1.46
C ARG A 96 0.74 13.10 -0.31
N ILE A 97 0.20 12.35 0.65
CA ILE A 97 -0.40 12.90 1.88
C ILE A 97 0.64 13.69 2.67
N GLU A 98 1.82 13.11 2.91
CA GLU A 98 2.94 13.76 3.60
C GLU A 98 3.32 15.09 2.92
N MET A 99 3.51 15.08 1.59
CA MET A 99 3.82 16.29 0.84
C MET A 99 2.67 17.31 0.88
N ALA A 100 1.42 16.87 0.76
CA ALA A 100 0.27 17.76 0.84
C ALA A 100 0.18 18.45 2.21
N MET A 101 0.49 17.72 3.30
CA MET A 101 0.57 18.30 4.64
C MET A 101 1.72 19.31 4.75
N GLN A 102 2.90 18.99 4.21
CA GLN A 102 4.05 19.89 4.19
C GLN A 102 3.77 21.22 3.48
N PHE A 103 2.95 21.20 2.42
CA PHE A 103 2.55 22.41 1.68
C PHE A 103 1.25 23.06 2.17
N SER A 104 0.74 22.66 3.34
CA SER A 104 -0.50 23.18 3.94
C SER A 104 -1.74 23.02 3.05
N LEU A 105 -1.88 21.82 2.47
CA LEU A 105 -3.00 21.38 1.64
C LEU A 105 -3.74 20.17 2.26
N PRO A 106 -4.18 20.22 3.54
CA PRO A 106 -4.81 19.08 4.20
C PRO A 106 -6.12 18.64 3.53
N GLY A 107 -6.84 19.55 2.87
CA GLY A 107 -8.05 19.21 2.11
C GLY A 107 -7.81 18.23 0.95
N LEU A 108 -6.56 18.07 0.49
CA LEU A 108 -6.23 17.09 -0.56
C LEU A 108 -6.19 15.65 -0.04
N VAL A 109 -6.04 15.42 1.26
CA VAL A 109 -5.91 14.08 1.84
C VAL A 109 -7.06 13.14 1.42
N PRO A 110 -8.35 13.49 1.60
CA PRO A 110 -9.45 12.61 1.16
C PRO A 110 -9.47 12.38 -0.36
N ILE A 111 -9.04 13.38 -1.15
CA ILE A 111 -8.93 13.26 -2.61
C ILE A 111 -7.81 12.29 -3.00
N ILE A 112 -6.63 12.42 -2.39
CA ILE A 112 -5.47 11.54 -2.62
C ILE A 112 -5.83 10.08 -2.30
N GLN A 113 -6.54 9.83 -1.21
CA GLN A 113 -6.95 8.49 -0.81
C GLN A 113 -7.83 7.80 -1.87
N LYS A 114 -8.67 8.57 -2.57
CA LYS A 114 -9.66 8.08 -3.53
C LYS A 114 -9.21 8.12 -5.00
N ALA A 115 -8.38 9.10 -5.39
CA ALA A 115 -8.05 9.40 -6.78
C ALA A 115 -6.64 8.97 -7.24
N CYS A 116 -5.94 8.16 -6.45
CA CYS A 116 -4.69 7.52 -6.90
C CYS A 116 -4.97 6.28 -7.75
N SER A 117 -4.37 6.25 -8.95
CA SER A 117 -4.39 5.13 -9.89
C SER A 117 -3.78 3.85 -9.28
N ASP A 118 -4.04 2.72 -9.90
CA ASP A 118 -3.54 1.39 -9.54
C ASP A 118 -2.18 1.06 -10.17
N ASP A 119 -1.40 2.09 -10.54
CA ASP A 119 -0.14 2.01 -11.28
C ASP A 119 0.66 0.72 -10.99
N GLU A 120 0.75 -0.15 -11.99
CA GLU A 120 1.66 -1.29 -11.99
C GLU A 120 2.49 -1.42 -13.27
N THR A 121 3.69 -1.92 -12.99
CA THR A 121 4.77 -2.35 -13.86
C THR A 121 4.37 -3.54 -14.74
N ASP A 122 4.40 -3.36 -16.06
CA ASP A 122 4.89 -4.33 -17.05
C ASP A 122 5.31 -3.47 -18.25
N GLU A 123 6.55 -3.43 -18.71
CA GLU A 123 7.64 -4.39 -18.71
C GLU A 123 8.85 -3.84 -17.92
N GLU A 124 9.62 -4.67 -17.21
CA GLU A 124 11.01 -4.30 -16.94
C GLU A 124 11.73 -4.26 -18.30
N VAL A 125 11.72 -3.09 -18.96
CA VAL A 125 12.44 -2.88 -20.22
C VAL A 125 13.86 -3.37 -20.03
N THR A 126 14.33 -4.18 -20.99
CA THR A 126 15.61 -4.88 -20.96
C THR A 126 16.73 -3.98 -20.46
N GLN A 127 17.47 -4.52 -19.50
CA GLN A 127 18.68 -4.01 -18.86
C GLN A 127 19.49 -3.05 -19.77
N ILE A 128 19.56 -1.76 -19.43
CA ILE A 128 20.69 -0.94 -19.92
C ILE A 128 21.88 -1.29 -19.01
N ARG A 129 22.66 -2.28 -19.41
CA ARG A 129 23.97 -2.52 -18.79
C ARG A 129 24.87 -1.35 -19.16
N SER A 130 25.24 -0.53 -18.18
CA SER A 130 26.43 0.29 -18.34
C SER A 130 27.65 -0.67 -18.38
N PRO A 131 28.57 -0.55 -19.35
CA PRO A 131 29.68 -1.49 -19.52
C PRO A 131 30.56 -1.68 -18.28
N ASN A 132 30.59 -0.69 -17.38
CA ASN A 132 31.49 -0.63 -16.23
C ASN A 132 30.80 -0.78 -14.85
N SER A 133 29.51 -1.11 -14.78
CA SER A 133 28.77 -1.17 -13.50
C SER A 133 28.08 -2.51 -13.31
N LYS A 134 28.62 -3.33 -12.41
CA LYS A 134 27.81 -4.34 -11.72
C LYS A 134 26.79 -3.57 -10.85
N THR A 135 25.56 -4.08 -10.75
CA THR A 135 24.71 -3.97 -9.54
C THR A 135 23.67 -2.85 -9.33
N GLN A 136 23.17 -2.09 -10.31
CA GLN A 136 21.84 -1.43 -10.11
C GLN A 136 20.97 -1.45 -11.37
N VAL A 137 19.86 -2.19 -11.31
CA VAL A 137 18.85 -2.26 -12.38
C VAL A 137 17.85 -1.13 -12.19
N GLN A 138 17.75 -0.23 -13.17
CA GLN A 138 16.71 0.79 -13.19
C GLN A 138 15.37 0.14 -13.53
N LYS A 139 14.42 0.22 -12.60
CA LYS A 139 13.08 -0.32 -12.78
C LYS A 139 12.12 0.79 -13.22
N TYR A 140 11.16 0.44 -14.07
CA TYR A 140 10.14 1.37 -14.56
C TYR A 140 8.76 1.00 -14.02
N CYS A 141 7.89 2.00 -13.88
CA CYS A 141 6.49 1.81 -13.51
C CYS A 141 5.59 2.53 -14.50
N GLN A 142 4.63 1.81 -15.07
CA GLN A 142 3.67 2.39 -15.97
C GLN A 142 2.56 3.05 -15.17
N VAL A 143 2.37 4.34 -15.39
CA VAL A 143 1.31 5.11 -14.76
C VAL A 143 0.07 4.98 -15.62
N ARG A 144 -0.99 4.46 -15.03
CA ARG A 144 -2.29 4.32 -15.69
C ARG A 144 -3.08 5.61 -15.58
N GLN A 145 -3.82 5.95 -16.63
CA GLN A 145 -4.73 7.08 -16.65
C GLN A 145 -6.00 6.71 -15.90
N LEU A 146 -6.55 7.64 -15.13
CA LEU A 146 -7.92 7.54 -14.64
C LEU A 146 -8.74 8.42 -15.59
N PRO A 147 -9.54 7.86 -16.51
CA PRO A 147 -10.27 8.64 -17.51
C PRO A 147 -11.17 9.69 -16.86
N TRP A 148 -11.77 9.33 -15.72
CA TRP A 148 -12.64 10.20 -14.95
C TRP A 148 -11.92 11.29 -14.17
N ARG A 149 -10.59 11.23 -13.99
CA ARG A 149 -9.85 12.17 -13.12
C ARG A 149 -9.49 13.42 -13.90
N SER A 150 -9.78 14.59 -13.34
CA SER A 150 -9.45 15.87 -13.96
C SER A 150 -7.96 16.03 -14.30
N LYS A 151 -7.69 16.77 -15.37
CA LYS A 151 -6.34 17.16 -15.80
C LYS A 151 -5.62 17.95 -14.71
N ASP A 152 -6.33 18.83 -14.01
CA ASP A 152 -5.83 19.62 -12.86
C ASP A 152 -5.35 18.75 -11.71
N LEU A 153 -6.14 17.75 -11.31
CA LEU A 153 -5.75 16.85 -10.23
C LEU A 153 -4.53 16.00 -10.63
N THR A 154 -4.44 15.63 -11.91
CA THR A 154 -3.24 14.98 -12.45
C THR A 154 -2.02 15.89 -12.37
N THR A 155 -2.14 17.19 -12.67
CA THR A 155 -1.07 18.18 -12.52
C THR A 155 -0.63 18.34 -11.07
N ILE A 156 -1.58 18.49 -10.13
CA ILE A 156 -1.30 18.59 -8.69
C ILE A 156 -0.53 17.36 -8.20
N PHE A 157 -0.95 16.15 -8.57
CA PHE A 157 -0.26 14.93 -8.16
C PHE A 157 1.15 14.84 -8.73
N ARG A 158 1.37 15.27 -9.99
CA ARG A 158 2.72 15.33 -10.58
C ARG A 158 3.61 16.31 -9.83
N TRP A 159 3.06 17.46 -9.43
CA TRP A 159 3.79 18.44 -8.63
C TRP A 159 4.19 17.90 -7.25
N LEU A 160 3.27 17.24 -6.53
CA LEU A 160 3.59 16.57 -5.25
C LEU A 160 4.69 15.52 -5.42
N ASP A 161 4.59 14.69 -6.46
CA ASP A 161 5.58 13.66 -6.77
C ASP A 161 6.96 14.29 -7.09
N LYS A 162 7.00 15.39 -7.85
CA LYS A 162 8.23 16.16 -8.17
C LYS A 162 8.87 16.69 -6.89
N LYS A 163 8.10 17.29 -5.99
CA LYS A 163 8.60 17.83 -4.71
C LYS A 163 9.18 16.75 -3.81
N ARG A 164 8.53 15.58 -3.73
CA ARG A 164 9.10 14.43 -3.01
C ARG A 164 10.41 13.97 -3.62
N GLY A 165 10.50 13.94 -4.95
CA GLY A 165 11.73 13.60 -5.67
C GLY A 165 12.89 14.54 -5.31
N ILE A 166 12.64 15.86 -5.31
CA ILE A 166 13.64 16.86 -4.91
C ILE A 166 14.08 16.67 -3.45
N GLN A 167 13.13 16.50 -2.51
CA GLN A 167 13.42 16.29 -1.10
C GLN A 167 14.26 15.01 -0.88
N SER A 168 13.93 13.94 -1.59
CA SER A 168 14.65 12.66 -1.49
C SER A 168 16.06 12.78 -2.06
N ASN A 169 16.23 13.46 -3.21
CA ASN A 169 17.53 13.64 -3.85
C ASN A 169 18.49 14.52 -3.05
N GLY A 170 17.97 15.44 -2.24
CA GLY A 170 18.75 16.31 -1.36
C GLY A 170 19.25 15.64 -0.06
N ASN A 171 18.79 14.43 0.26
CA ASN A 171 19.23 13.70 1.45
C ASN A 171 20.27 12.63 1.09
N PRO A 172 21.55 12.76 1.49
CA PRO A 172 22.59 11.80 1.14
C PRO A 172 22.32 10.38 1.65
N LYS A 173 21.58 10.23 2.76
CA LYS A 173 21.21 8.92 3.33
C LYS A 173 20.10 8.21 2.54
N SER A 174 19.38 8.90 1.66
CA SER A 174 18.28 8.31 0.88
C SER A 174 18.75 7.40 -0.25
N ARG A 175 20.04 7.45 -0.63
CA ARG A 175 20.60 6.73 -1.79
C ARG A 175 21.14 5.34 -1.48
N GLN A 176 21.04 4.85 -0.25
CA GLN A 176 21.43 3.47 0.08
C GLN A 176 20.33 2.50 -0.34
N GLY A 177 20.59 1.67 -1.36
CA GLY A 177 19.70 0.60 -1.80
C GLY A 177 19.40 0.61 -3.30
N ASN A 178 18.34 -0.11 -3.69
CA ASN A 178 17.89 -0.19 -5.09
C ASN A 178 17.42 1.18 -5.61
N LEU A 179 17.74 1.49 -6.87
CA LEU A 179 17.26 2.71 -7.52
C LEU A 179 15.72 2.82 -7.46
N PRO A 180 15.19 4.03 -7.22
CA PRO A 180 13.75 4.26 -7.23
C PRO A 180 13.19 3.96 -8.62
N ARG A 181 11.96 3.46 -8.69
CA ARG A 181 11.29 3.21 -9.97
C ARG A 181 10.97 4.52 -10.67
N ILE A 182 11.32 4.62 -11.95
CA ILE A 182 10.93 5.76 -12.79
C ILE A 182 9.52 5.52 -13.32
N ARG A 183 8.64 6.49 -13.08
CA ARG A 183 7.24 6.45 -13.52
C ARG A 183 7.13 6.94 -14.97
N ARG A 184 6.71 6.06 -15.87
CA ARG A 184 6.48 6.33 -17.30
C ARG A 184 5.00 6.37 -17.60
N ARG A 185 4.58 7.29 -18.45
CA ARG A 185 3.20 7.37 -18.97
C ARG A 185 3.26 6.88 -20.41
N PRO A 186 2.63 5.75 -20.75
CA PRO A 186 2.66 5.22 -22.10
C PRO A 186 1.92 6.16 -23.06
N ILE A 187 2.31 6.10 -24.33
CA ILE A 187 1.61 6.71 -25.45
C ILE A 187 1.36 5.57 -26.44
N PRO A 188 0.10 5.13 -26.67
CA PRO A 188 -1.14 5.69 -26.12
C PRO A 188 -1.29 5.43 -24.59
N PRO A 189 -2.11 6.24 -23.89
CA PRO A 189 -2.40 6.03 -22.47
C PRO A 189 -3.06 4.67 -22.21
N ILE A 190 -2.79 4.09 -21.04
CA ILE A 190 -3.46 2.87 -20.57
C ILE A 190 -4.36 3.22 -19.41
N ASP A 191 -5.62 2.83 -19.50
CA ASP A 191 -6.61 3.12 -18.49
C ASP A 191 -6.47 2.24 -17.24
N SER A 192 -6.71 2.88 -16.10
CA SER A 192 -6.81 2.26 -14.79
C SER A 192 -8.17 1.60 -14.65
N ILE A 193 -8.20 0.44 -13.98
CA ILE A 193 -9.45 -0.24 -13.66
C ILE A 193 -10.14 0.34 -12.42
N ILE A 194 -9.58 1.39 -11.80
CA ILE A 194 -10.17 1.99 -10.61
C ILE A 194 -11.42 2.78 -11.02
N PRO A 195 -12.59 2.46 -10.45
CA PRO A 195 -13.82 3.16 -10.76
C PRO A 195 -13.80 4.61 -10.22
N PRO A 196 -14.64 5.49 -10.79
CA PRO A 196 -14.82 6.84 -10.27
C PRO A 196 -15.24 6.81 -8.80
N ALA A 197 -14.60 7.63 -7.99
CA ALA A 197 -14.80 7.61 -6.54
C ALA A 197 -15.96 8.53 -6.12
N LYS A 198 -16.76 8.06 -5.15
CA LYS A 198 -17.91 8.80 -4.63
C LYS A 198 -17.51 9.89 -3.63
N GLY A 199 -18.29 10.96 -3.55
CA GLY A 199 -18.11 12.05 -2.58
C GLY A 199 -16.79 12.79 -2.78
N LEU A 200 -16.43 13.05 -4.04
CA LEU A 200 -15.30 13.90 -4.40
C LEU A 200 -15.81 15.27 -4.89
N PRO A 201 -15.01 16.34 -4.74
CA PRO A 201 -15.30 17.64 -5.36
C PRO A 201 -15.46 17.53 -6.87
N ARG A 202 -16.31 18.38 -7.45
CA ARG A 202 -16.58 18.44 -8.89
C ARG A 202 -15.30 18.58 -9.72
N GLY A 203 -14.35 19.40 -9.28
CA GLY A 203 -13.05 19.60 -9.91
C GLY A 203 -12.09 18.41 -9.84
N SER A 204 -12.47 17.33 -9.16
CA SER A 204 -11.73 16.05 -9.20
C SER A 204 -12.01 15.27 -10.49
N PHE A 205 -13.11 15.59 -11.17
CA PHE A 205 -13.59 14.85 -12.33
C PHE A 205 -13.26 15.58 -13.63
N ASP A 206 -12.94 14.82 -14.67
CA ASP A 206 -12.80 15.35 -16.02
C ASP A 206 -14.17 15.68 -16.61
N GLN A 207 -14.28 16.86 -17.23
CA GLN A 207 -15.55 17.37 -17.72
C GLN A 207 -16.04 16.59 -18.95
N GLU A 208 -15.15 16.31 -19.90
CA GLU A 208 -15.47 15.53 -21.11
C GLU A 208 -15.91 14.12 -20.70
N TRP A 209 -15.25 13.53 -19.70
CA TRP A 209 -15.67 12.26 -19.13
C TRP A 209 -17.06 12.34 -18.52
N LEU A 210 -17.35 13.33 -17.67
CA LEU A 210 -18.67 13.47 -17.04
C LEU A 210 -19.79 13.68 -18.06
N ASP A 211 -19.56 14.48 -19.10
CA ASP A 211 -20.54 14.75 -20.16
C ASP A 211 -20.85 13.50 -20.99
N SER A 212 -19.90 12.56 -21.07
CA SER A 212 -20.10 11.27 -21.73
C SER A 212 -20.85 10.23 -20.88
N GLN A 213 -21.04 10.46 -19.58
CA GLN A 213 -21.70 9.51 -18.68
C GLN A 213 -23.21 9.72 -18.63
N ALA A 214 -23.96 8.64 -18.38
CA ALA A 214 -25.39 8.73 -18.13
C ALA A 214 -25.67 9.43 -16.79
N THR A 215 -26.76 10.21 -16.73
CA THR A 215 -27.16 11.00 -15.55
C THR A 215 -27.19 10.18 -14.26
N PHE A 216 -27.78 8.97 -14.30
CA PHE A 216 -27.84 8.08 -13.14
C PHE A 216 -26.44 7.70 -12.59
N THR A 217 -25.45 7.59 -13.48
CA THR A 217 -24.07 7.26 -13.08
C THR A 217 -23.42 8.44 -12.37
N VAL A 218 -23.65 9.65 -12.90
CA VAL A 218 -23.14 10.89 -12.30
C VAL A 218 -23.79 11.14 -10.94
N ASP A 219 -25.10 10.96 -10.82
CA ASP A 219 -25.83 11.11 -9.55
C ASP A 219 -25.31 10.13 -8.49
N ALA A 220 -25.03 8.88 -8.88
CA ALA A 220 -24.50 7.85 -7.99
C ALA A 220 -23.09 8.17 -7.43
N LEU A 221 -22.38 9.15 -8.00
CA LEU A 221 -21.10 9.63 -7.49
C LEU A 221 -21.24 10.57 -6.30
N ASN A 222 -22.43 11.13 -6.02
CA ASN A 222 -22.65 12.12 -4.96
C ASN A 222 -21.59 13.24 -4.99
N ILE A 223 -21.47 13.90 -6.14
CA ILE A 223 -20.43 14.90 -6.36
C ILE A 223 -20.66 16.10 -5.43
N LEU A 224 -19.58 16.57 -4.78
CA LEU A 224 -19.65 17.69 -3.86
C LEU A 224 -19.52 19.01 -4.61
N GLU A 225 -20.65 19.62 -4.93
CA GLU A 225 -20.72 20.95 -5.56
C GLU A 225 -20.07 22.01 -4.64
N ASN A 226 -19.33 22.95 -5.22
CA ASN A 226 -18.65 24.07 -4.54
C ASN A 226 -17.46 23.75 -3.61
N SER A 227 -16.95 22.52 -3.59
CA SER A 227 -15.81 22.12 -2.72
C SER A 227 -14.42 22.22 -3.39
N ASP A 228 -14.33 22.88 -4.55
CA ASP A 228 -13.12 22.94 -5.38
C ASP A 228 -12.04 23.91 -4.88
N VAL A 229 -12.30 24.64 -3.79
CA VAL A 229 -11.36 25.61 -3.21
C VAL A 229 -9.99 24.96 -2.98
N THR A 230 -9.98 23.73 -2.49
CA THR A 230 -8.75 22.96 -2.24
C THR A 230 -7.99 22.68 -3.53
N ILE A 231 -8.68 22.22 -4.58
CA ILE A 231 -8.08 21.87 -5.87
C ILE A 231 -7.50 23.13 -6.52
N ARG A 232 -8.26 24.22 -6.56
CA ARG A 232 -7.80 25.52 -7.10
C ARG A 232 -6.59 26.05 -6.34
N LYS A 233 -6.60 26.00 -5.00
CA LYS A 233 -5.46 26.41 -4.15
C LYS A 233 -4.21 25.59 -4.46
N ALA A 234 -4.35 24.27 -4.57
CA ALA A 234 -3.26 23.38 -4.90
C ALA A 234 -2.73 23.59 -6.33
N LEU A 235 -3.61 23.80 -7.30
CA LEU A 235 -3.23 24.06 -8.69
C LEU A 235 -2.46 25.37 -8.84
N ARG A 236 -2.88 26.43 -8.15
CA ARG A 236 -2.12 27.70 -8.11
C ARG A 236 -0.70 27.46 -7.62
N LYS A 237 -0.51 26.72 -6.52
CA LYS A 237 0.83 26.36 -6.04
C LYS A 237 1.63 25.56 -7.05
N ALA A 238 0.98 24.61 -7.73
CA ALA A 238 1.64 23.79 -8.75
C ALA A 238 2.11 24.59 -9.98
N ASN A 239 1.41 25.69 -10.32
CA ASN A 239 1.72 26.54 -11.46
C ASN A 239 2.63 27.73 -11.12
N SER A 240 2.90 28.00 -9.83
CA SER A 240 3.72 29.13 -9.38
C SER A 240 5.23 28.82 -9.37
N GLU A 241 5.65 27.67 -9.90
CA GLU A 241 7.02 27.13 -9.86
C GLU A 241 7.40 26.45 -11.18
#